data_AF-A0A7W2SXP0-F1
#
_entry.id   AF-A0A7W2SXP0-F1
#
_cell.length_a   1.000
_cell.length_b   1.000
_cell.length_c   1.000
_cell.angle_alpha   90.00
_cell.angle_beta   90.00
_cell.angle_gamma   90.00
#
_symmetry.space_group_name_H-M   'P 1'
#
loop_
_entity.id
_entity.type
_entity.pdbx_description
1 polymer ?
#
loop_
_entity_poly.entity_id
_entity_poly.type
_entity_poly.pdbx_seq_one_letter_code
_entity_poly.pdbx_strand_id
1 'polypeptide(L)'
;MKKIIFPTAFLALIANGISYAGLMEVVSNGNCSVSSVQITNITAIAPAGSNMVTKPIDATSCVGYITSPDNDWGNGPNPNIGALYDGLLNEQESKAKRGDSYFLPGDTFLTNPNDSMVDLNGNGDATDPGWIRLGGMEAGKAFEYNPVNGYDLEEVLDISFNLNGTWSLAVDPLAIEFATLALGRPSIFDHLVFVMKGPNTNSNGVNQWGEWVIHDFNFYDLIDDGLSISLGDTAYAFGGTWDASNIFDRHDMSHVSIWAHDPPTAASAVPEPSTLAIFAMGFIGLLLRKINKN
;
A
#
# COMPACT_ATOMS: atom_id res chain seq x y z
N MET A 1 -0.76 -24.80 80.14
CA MET A 1 -0.04 -25.13 78.90
C MET A 1 -1.00 -24.82 77.75
N LYS A 2 -0.78 -23.78 76.94
CA LYS A 2 -0.14 -23.85 75.59
C LYS A 2 -0.75 -25.01 74.76
N LYS A 3 -1.35 -24.85 73.57
CA LYS A 3 -1.28 -23.82 72.52
C LYS A 3 -2.42 -24.07 71.50
N ILE A 4 -3.00 -22.98 71.01
CA ILE A 4 -3.26 -22.64 69.59
C ILE A 4 -3.94 -23.71 68.71
N ILE A 5 -5.23 -23.51 68.45
CA ILE A 5 -5.95 -24.08 67.30
C ILE A 5 -5.90 -23.00 66.20
N PHE A 6 -5.10 -23.24 65.15
CA PHE A 6 -5.16 -22.46 63.92
C PHE A 6 -6.38 -22.93 63.12
N PRO A 7 -7.35 -22.07 62.78
CA PRO A 7 -8.26 -22.39 61.69
C PRO A 7 -7.49 -22.17 60.38
N THR A 8 -7.41 -23.23 59.60
CA THR A 8 -6.89 -23.26 58.23
C THR A 8 -7.73 -22.30 57.38
N ALA A 9 -7.28 -21.06 57.25
CA ALA A 9 -7.79 -20.14 56.23
C ALA A 9 -7.29 -20.65 54.88
N PHE A 10 -8.13 -21.42 54.18
CA PHE A 10 -7.93 -21.75 52.79
C PHE A 10 -8.22 -20.48 51.98
N LEU A 11 -7.19 -19.65 51.81
CA LEU A 11 -7.24 -18.51 50.91
C LEU A 11 -7.19 -19.07 49.48
N ALA A 12 -8.37 -19.34 48.91
CA ALA A 12 -8.48 -19.61 47.48
C ALA A 12 -8.15 -18.31 46.75
N LEU A 13 -6.89 -18.17 46.33
CA LEU A 13 -6.48 -17.16 45.38
C LEU A 13 -7.11 -17.55 44.04
N ILE A 14 -8.32 -17.05 43.79
CA ILE A 14 -8.91 -17.08 42.45
C ILE A 14 -8.08 -16.09 41.64
N ALA A 15 -7.01 -16.58 41.03
CA ALA A 15 -6.38 -15.90 39.92
C ALA A 15 -7.42 -15.86 38.80
N ASN A 16 -8.23 -14.80 38.78
CA ASN A 16 -8.95 -14.40 37.59
C ASN A 16 -7.87 -13.99 36.58
N GLY A 17 -7.35 -14.97 35.85
CA GLY A 17 -6.60 -14.75 34.62
C GLY A 17 -7.56 -14.18 33.60
N ILE A 18 -7.83 -12.88 33.70
CA ILE A 18 -8.43 -12.13 32.61
C ILE A 18 -7.34 -12.12 31.54
N SER A 19 -7.48 -13.01 30.56
CA SER A 19 -6.65 -12.96 29.35
C SER A 19 -7.07 -11.69 28.63
N TYR A 20 -6.23 -10.66 28.69
CA TYR A 20 -6.40 -9.48 27.87
C TYR A 20 -6.15 -9.91 26.41
N ALA A 21 -7.18 -9.80 25.57
CA ALA A 21 -6.95 -9.78 24.13
C ALA A 21 -6.26 -8.45 23.82
N GLY A 22 -4.99 -8.51 23.46
CA GLY A 22 -4.20 -7.34 23.07
C GLY A 22 -4.28 -7.09 21.57
N LEU A 23 -4.08 -5.84 21.17
CA LEU A 23 -3.69 -5.52 19.79
C LEU A 23 -2.18 -5.71 19.67
N MET A 24 -1.75 -6.48 18.68
CA MET A 24 -0.36 -6.89 18.48
C MET A 24 0.12 -6.51 17.09
N GLU A 25 1.37 -6.10 16.97
CA GLU A 25 2.00 -5.95 15.67
C GLU A 25 2.21 -7.32 15.02
N VAL A 26 2.03 -7.40 13.70
CA VAL A 26 2.38 -8.59 12.92
C VAL A 26 3.88 -8.85 13.02
N VAL A 27 4.26 -10.08 13.36
CA VAL A 27 5.67 -10.46 13.51
C VAL A 27 6.13 -11.22 12.28
N SER A 28 7.06 -10.63 11.55
CA SER A 28 7.82 -11.30 10.49
C SER A 28 8.91 -12.21 11.07
N ASN A 29 9.16 -13.35 10.44
CA ASN A 29 10.33 -14.17 10.76
C ASN A 29 11.64 -13.65 10.14
N GLY A 30 11.61 -12.53 9.40
CA GLY A 30 12.76 -11.90 8.76
C GLY A 30 13.30 -12.61 7.51
N ASN A 31 12.77 -13.77 7.15
CA ASN A 31 13.23 -14.51 5.98
C ASN A 31 12.53 -13.99 4.73
N CYS A 32 12.99 -12.88 4.16
CA CYS A 32 12.55 -12.47 2.83
C CYS A 32 13.71 -11.97 1.98
N SER A 33 13.76 -12.43 0.73
CA SER A 33 14.70 -11.89 -0.25
C SER A 33 14.02 -10.78 -1.06
N VAL A 34 14.61 -9.59 -1.03
CA VAL A 34 14.20 -8.44 -1.84
C VAL A 34 14.32 -8.70 -3.35
N SER A 35 15.19 -9.62 -3.76
CA SER A 35 15.30 -10.04 -5.16
C SER A 35 14.18 -10.96 -5.64
N SER A 36 13.23 -11.32 -4.78
CA SER A 36 12.14 -12.22 -5.17
C SER A 36 11.06 -11.54 -6.00
N VAL A 37 10.98 -10.21 -5.95
CA VAL A 37 10.15 -9.38 -6.83
C VAL A 37 11.06 -8.31 -7.40
N GLN A 38 11.07 -8.15 -8.71
CA GLN A 38 11.99 -7.25 -9.39
C GLN A 38 11.28 -6.42 -10.45
N ILE A 39 11.71 -5.18 -10.63
CA ILE A 39 11.40 -4.36 -11.80
C ILE A 39 12.46 -4.65 -12.87
N THR A 40 12.01 -5.02 -14.07
CA THR A 40 12.88 -5.34 -15.21
C THR A 40 12.73 -4.35 -16.37
N ASN A 41 11.66 -3.56 -16.36
CA ASN A 41 11.39 -2.55 -17.37
C ASN A 41 10.69 -1.34 -16.74
N ILE A 42 11.15 -0.14 -17.11
CA ILE A 42 10.46 1.13 -16.85
C ILE A 42 10.55 1.96 -18.13
N THR A 43 9.41 2.33 -18.70
CA THR A 43 9.34 3.16 -19.91
C THR A 43 8.34 4.29 -19.72
N ALA A 44 8.75 5.53 -19.99
CA ALA A 44 7.82 6.65 -20.07
C ALA A 44 6.82 6.43 -21.21
N ILE A 45 5.54 6.71 -20.96
CA ILE A 45 4.45 6.54 -21.94
C ILE A 45 4.30 7.79 -22.80
N ALA A 46 4.40 8.97 -22.20
CA ALA A 46 4.20 10.26 -22.87
C ALA A 46 5.21 11.31 -22.37
N PRO A 47 6.20 11.72 -23.19
CA PRO A 47 6.56 11.15 -24.48
C PRO A 47 7.09 9.71 -24.34
N ALA A 48 6.88 8.87 -25.35
CA ALA A 48 7.35 7.49 -25.34
C ALA A 48 8.89 7.45 -25.18
N GLY A 49 9.35 6.78 -24.12
CA GLY A 49 10.76 6.65 -23.77
C GLY A 49 11.36 5.29 -24.12
N SER A 50 12.68 5.17 -23.97
CA SER A 50 13.37 3.88 -23.93
C SER A 50 13.31 3.26 -22.53
N ASN A 51 13.54 1.94 -22.43
CA ASN A 51 13.66 1.29 -21.12
C ASN A 51 14.80 1.94 -20.31
N MET A 52 14.46 2.37 -19.10
CA MET A 52 15.37 3.00 -18.14
C MET A 52 16.13 1.96 -17.29
N VAL A 53 15.64 0.72 -17.27
CA VAL A 53 16.18 -0.37 -16.47
C VAL A 53 17.24 -1.13 -17.27
N THR A 54 18.51 -1.03 -16.83
CA THR A 54 19.64 -1.73 -17.48
C THR A 54 19.97 -3.08 -16.85
N LYS A 55 19.53 -3.29 -15.60
CA LYS A 55 19.60 -4.52 -14.83
C LYS A 55 18.35 -4.61 -13.96
N PRO A 56 17.83 -5.82 -13.65
CA PRO A 56 16.72 -5.96 -12.72
C PRO A 56 16.97 -5.18 -11.42
N ILE A 57 15.96 -4.44 -10.99
CA ILE A 57 15.94 -3.67 -9.75
C ILE A 57 15.17 -4.53 -8.73
N ASP A 58 15.85 -4.89 -7.63
CA ASP A 58 15.23 -5.61 -6.52
C ASP A 58 14.25 -4.70 -5.77
N ALA A 59 13.32 -5.28 -5.01
CA ALA A 59 12.53 -4.53 -4.04
C ALA A 59 13.45 -3.73 -3.09
N THR A 60 13.02 -2.56 -2.64
CA THR A 60 13.80 -1.74 -1.68
C THR A 60 13.76 -2.36 -0.29
N SER A 61 12.62 -2.96 0.06
CA SER A 61 12.44 -3.62 1.34
C SER A 61 11.48 -4.79 1.26
N CYS A 62 11.44 -5.58 2.33
CA CYS A 62 10.51 -6.68 2.44
C CYS A 62 10.17 -6.99 3.90
N VAL A 63 8.88 -7.26 4.16
CA VAL A 63 8.39 -7.86 5.41
C VAL A 63 8.11 -9.33 5.15
N GLY A 64 8.95 -10.19 5.75
CA GLY A 64 9.06 -11.61 5.40
C GLY A 64 8.12 -12.57 6.14
N TYR A 65 7.91 -13.73 5.51
CA TYR A 65 7.09 -14.88 5.92
C TYR A 65 6.40 -14.74 7.27
N ILE A 66 5.23 -14.12 7.20
CA ILE A 66 4.30 -14.03 8.31
C ILE A 66 3.48 -15.32 8.29
N THR A 67 3.71 -16.15 9.32
CA THR A 67 3.02 -17.44 9.50
C THR A 67 1.78 -17.31 10.40
N SER A 68 1.71 -16.21 11.16
CA SER A 68 0.58 -15.86 11.99
C SER A 68 0.58 -14.35 12.23
N PRO A 69 -0.58 -13.70 12.16
CA PRO A 69 -1.86 -14.23 11.67
C PRO A 69 -1.87 -14.46 10.15
N ASP A 70 -2.90 -15.17 9.67
CA ASP A 70 -3.22 -15.30 8.25
C ASP A 70 -3.78 -13.99 7.68
N ASN A 71 -3.25 -13.44 6.58
CA ASN A 71 -3.65 -12.16 5.96
C ASN A 71 -5.00 -12.16 5.22
N ASP A 72 -5.95 -12.98 5.62
CA ASP A 72 -7.31 -12.97 5.09
C ASP A 72 -8.12 -11.72 5.55
N TRP A 73 -7.51 -10.76 6.26
CA TRP A 73 -8.12 -9.48 6.67
C TRP A 73 -7.52 -8.30 5.88
N GLY A 74 -8.19 -7.16 5.87
CA GLY A 74 -7.67 -5.94 5.24
C GLY A 74 -7.59 -5.96 3.70
N ASN A 75 -8.07 -7.03 3.04
CA ASN A 75 -8.03 -7.20 1.58
C ASN A 75 -9.13 -6.44 0.79
N GLY A 76 -10.04 -5.76 1.48
CA GLY A 76 -11.15 -5.05 0.86
C GLY A 76 -11.35 -3.66 1.47
N PRO A 77 -10.36 -2.76 1.33
CA PRO A 77 -10.48 -1.39 1.80
C PRO A 77 -11.68 -0.71 1.14
N ASN A 78 -12.36 0.12 1.92
CA ASN A 78 -13.53 0.88 1.53
C ASN A 78 -13.70 2.02 2.55
N PRO A 79 -13.47 3.28 2.16
CA PRO A 79 -13.49 3.80 0.80
C PRO A 79 -12.19 3.66 -0.02
N ASN A 80 -11.14 3.04 0.51
CA ASN A 80 -9.83 2.89 -0.16
C ASN A 80 -9.17 4.24 -0.49
N ILE A 81 -9.09 5.12 0.51
CA ILE A 81 -8.52 6.48 0.41
C ILE A 81 -7.23 6.67 1.21
N GLY A 82 -6.73 5.61 1.86
CA GLY A 82 -5.49 5.62 2.65
C GLY A 82 -5.67 6.10 4.10
N ALA A 83 -6.91 6.16 4.59
CA ALA A 83 -7.19 6.54 5.97
C ALA A 83 -6.82 5.42 6.94
N LEU A 84 -6.57 5.79 8.20
CA LEU A 84 -6.37 4.80 9.26
C LEU A 84 -7.54 3.80 9.32
N TYR A 85 -7.18 2.51 9.42
CA TYR A 85 -8.05 1.32 9.38
C TYR A 85 -8.70 1.00 8.02
N ASP A 86 -8.27 1.64 6.94
CA ASP A 86 -8.79 1.42 5.59
C ASP A 86 -7.95 0.39 4.80
N GLY A 87 -7.86 -0.84 5.31
CA GLY A 87 -7.11 -1.93 4.67
C GLY A 87 -5.83 -2.33 5.40
N LEU A 88 -5.21 -3.41 4.90
CA LEU A 88 -4.09 -4.10 5.56
C LEU A 88 -2.91 -3.18 5.87
N LEU A 89 -2.46 -2.40 4.88
CA LEU A 89 -1.33 -1.47 5.04
C LEU A 89 -1.72 -0.19 5.79
N ASN A 90 -3.02 0.03 6.03
CA ASN A 90 -3.52 1.18 6.79
C ASN A 90 -3.87 0.81 8.23
N GLU A 91 -3.12 -0.09 8.85
CA GLU A 91 -3.31 -0.55 10.25
C GLU A 91 -4.65 -1.21 10.56
N GLN A 92 -5.40 -1.67 9.55
CA GLN A 92 -6.66 -2.36 9.83
C GLN A 92 -6.40 -3.62 10.66
N GLU A 93 -7.07 -3.68 11.82
CA GLU A 93 -6.91 -4.81 12.75
C GLU A 93 -7.53 -6.10 12.21
N SER A 94 -6.83 -7.22 12.39
CA SER A 94 -7.34 -8.56 12.18
C SER A 94 -8.37 -8.87 13.28
N LYS A 95 -9.62 -9.17 12.90
CA LYS A 95 -10.64 -9.64 13.85
C LYS A 95 -10.46 -11.14 14.10
N ALA A 96 -9.46 -11.52 14.90
CA ALA A 96 -9.23 -12.92 15.23
C ALA A 96 -10.40 -13.47 16.07
N LYS A 97 -11.01 -14.58 15.63
CA LYS A 97 -12.20 -15.17 16.28
C LYS A 97 -11.95 -15.79 17.66
N ARG A 98 -10.69 -15.86 18.14
CA ARG A 98 -10.29 -16.66 19.32
C ARG A 98 -9.08 -16.14 20.13
N GLY A 99 -8.75 -14.84 20.07
CA GLY A 99 -7.56 -14.32 20.74
C GLY A 99 -7.18 -12.93 20.24
N ASP A 100 -5.93 -12.53 20.52
CA ASP A 100 -5.31 -11.24 20.17
C ASP A 100 -5.63 -10.75 18.75
N SER A 101 -5.84 -9.44 18.60
CA SER A 101 -5.96 -8.78 17.30
C SER A 101 -4.56 -8.42 16.79
N TYR A 102 -4.36 -8.40 15.48
CA TYR A 102 -3.09 -8.03 14.88
C TYR A 102 -3.24 -6.86 13.90
N PHE A 103 -2.19 -6.07 13.71
CA PHE A 103 -2.13 -5.03 12.68
C PHE A 103 -0.72 -4.97 12.08
N LEU A 104 -0.61 -4.45 10.87
CA LEU A 104 0.65 -4.04 10.29
C LEU A 104 0.80 -2.52 10.50
N PRO A 105 1.91 -2.02 11.06
CA PRO A 105 2.12 -0.58 11.24
C PRO A 105 2.07 0.14 9.90
N GLY A 106 1.40 1.29 9.84
CA GLY A 106 1.19 2.01 8.58
C GLY A 106 2.47 2.60 8.00
N ASP A 107 3.47 2.85 8.85
CA ASP A 107 4.77 3.41 8.53
C ASP A 107 5.85 2.36 8.24
N THR A 108 5.48 1.07 8.15
CA THR A 108 6.43 -0.05 7.98
C THR A 108 7.44 0.14 6.84
N PHE A 109 7.01 0.80 5.75
CA PHE A 109 7.85 1.06 4.57
C PHE A 109 8.29 2.51 4.42
N LEU A 110 7.77 3.41 5.27
CA LEU A 110 8.02 4.85 5.21
C LEU A 110 9.34 5.18 5.93
N THR A 111 10.45 4.87 5.27
CA THR A 111 11.80 4.91 5.86
C THR A 111 12.73 5.94 5.21
N ASN A 112 12.43 6.40 3.99
CA ASN A 112 13.13 7.48 3.33
C ASN A 112 12.76 8.83 3.99
N PRO A 113 13.68 9.81 4.08
CA PRO A 113 13.39 11.13 4.64
C PRO A 113 12.25 11.91 3.93
N ASN A 114 11.91 11.56 2.69
CA ASN A 114 10.80 12.16 1.94
C ASN A 114 9.47 11.41 2.13
N ASP A 115 9.49 10.24 2.76
CA ASP A 115 8.27 9.50 3.10
C ASP A 115 7.55 10.20 4.24
N SER A 116 6.22 10.12 4.24
CA SER A 116 5.42 10.66 5.34
C SER A 116 4.00 10.11 5.37
N MET A 117 3.47 10.02 6.59
CA MET A 117 2.04 9.84 6.84
C MET A 117 1.25 11.08 6.37
N VAL A 118 -0.05 10.93 6.21
CA VAL A 118 -0.97 11.96 5.71
C VAL A 118 -1.93 12.42 6.82
N ASP A 119 -2.40 13.66 6.77
CA ASP A 119 -3.53 14.15 7.59
C ASP A 119 -4.78 14.21 6.71
N LEU A 120 -5.54 13.11 6.63
CA LEU A 120 -6.74 13.04 5.79
C LEU A 120 -7.98 13.61 6.48
N ASN A 121 -7.95 13.71 7.81
CA ASN A 121 -9.08 14.20 8.59
C ASN A 121 -8.98 15.70 8.92
N GLY A 122 -7.86 16.35 8.60
CA GLY A 122 -7.64 17.79 8.71
C GLY A 122 -7.47 18.29 10.15
N ASN A 123 -7.03 17.42 11.07
CA ASN A 123 -6.86 17.79 12.48
C ASN A 123 -5.46 18.37 12.80
N GLY A 124 -4.55 18.40 11.82
CA GLY A 124 -3.17 18.86 11.94
C GLY A 124 -2.16 17.78 12.31
N ASP A 125 -2.61 16.55 12.59
CA ASP A 125 -1.78 15.40 12.93
C ASP A 125 -1.78 14.41 11.75
N ALA A 126 -0.61 14.21 11.14
CA ALA A 126 -0.45 13.25 10.06
C ALA A 126 -0.37 11.82 10.62
N THR A 127 -1.52 11.16 10.77
CA THR A 127 -1.64 9.80 11.34
C THR A 127 -2.24 8.79 10.37
N ASP A 128 -2.65 9.21 9.18
CA ASP A 128 -3.21 8.33 8.16
C ASP A 128 -2.08 7.74 7.30
N PRO A 129 -1.98 6.40 7.16
CA PRO A 129 -0.85 5.80 6.46
C PRO A 129 -0.78 6.05 4.95
N GLY A 130 -1.87 6.43 4.28
CA GLY A 130 -1.85 6.84 2.87
C GLY A 130 -1.80 5.70 1.84
N TRP A 131 -1.97 4.43 2.23
CA TRP A 131 -1.90 3.31 1.29
C TRP A 131 -3.21 3.09 0.52
N ILE A 132 -3.13 2.99 -0.79
CA ILE A 132 -4.25 2.72 -1.70
C ILE A 132 -4.06 1.32 -2.28
N ARG A 133 -5.05 0.43 -2.11
CA ARG A 133 -5.06 -0.87 -2.80
C ARG A 133 -5.45 -0.63 -4.25
N LEU A 134 -4.57 -0.97 -5.19
CA LEU A 134 -4.88 -0.86 -6.62
C LEU A 134 -5.79 -2.00 -7.07
N GLY A 135 -5.53 -3.20 -6.56
CA GLY A 135 -6.29 -4.39 -6.90
C GLY A 135 -5.61 -5.66 -6.39
N GLY A 136 -6.14 -6.79 -6.81
CA GLY A 136 -5.51 -8.08 -6.55
C GLY A 136 -6.12 -9.20 -7.36
N MET A 137 -5.52 -10.38 -7.24
CA MET A 137 -6.04 -11.60 -7.84
C MET A 137 -5.89 -12.77 -6.89
N GLU A 138 -6.81 -13.72 -7.01
CA GLU A 138 -6.62 -15.07 -6.49
C GLU A 138 -6.15 -16.00 -7.61
N ALA A 139 -5.47 -17.07 -7.24
CA ALA A 139 -5.03 -18.08 -8.19
C ALA A 139 -6.21 -18.62 -9.01
N GLY A 140 -6.08 -18.55 -10.34
CA GLY A 140 -7.12 -18.99 -11.28
C GLY A 140 -8.28 -18.00 -11.50
N LYS A 141 -8.22 -16.80 -10.90
CA LYS A 141 -9.16 -15.70 -11.16
C LYS A 141 -8.49 -14.57 -11.94
N ALA A 142 -9.32 -13.68 -12.50
CA ALA A 142 -8.84 -12.44 -13.10
C ALA A 142 -8.35 -11.47 -12.03
N PHE A 143 -7.55 -10.48 -12.45
CA PHE A 143 -7.23 -9.34 -11.60
C PHE A 143 -8.48 -8.47 -11.42
N GLU A 144 -8.76 -8.08 -10.18
CA GLU A 144 -9.88 -7.24 -9.80
C GLU A 144 -9.35 -5.94 -9.19
N TYR A 145 -9.71 -4.81 -9.80
CA TYR A 145 -9.37 -3.48 -9.29
C TYR A 145 -10.20 -3.13 -8.05
N ASN A 146 -9.62 -2.38 -7.13
CA ASN A 146 -10.38 -1.77 -6.04
C ASN A 146 -10.76 -0.34 -6.41
N PRO A 147 -12.04 0.03 -6.30
CA PRO A 147 -12.41 1.41 -6.50
C PRO A 147 -11.81 2.29 -5.39
N VAL A 148 -11.48 3.53 -5.74
CA VAL A 148 -11.02 4.57 -4.82
C VAL A 148 -12.17 5.56 -4.67
N ASN A 149 -12.81 5.58 -3.51
CA ASN A 149 -13.96 6.45 -3.26
C ASN A 149 -15.07 6.32 -4.32
N GLY A 150 -15.26 5.10 -4.83
CA GLY A 150 -16.24 4.78 -5.89
C GLY A 150 -15.79 5.05 -7.33
N TYR A 151 -14.57 5.56 -7.54
CA TYR A 151 -13.96 5.70 -8.87
C TYR A 151 -13.22 4.42 -9.26
N ASP A 152 -13.37 3.98 -10.52
CA ASP A 152 -12.83 2.71 -11.01
C ASP A 152 -11.40 2.86 -11.55
N LEU A 153 -10.44 2.19 -10.91
CA LEU A 153 -9.03 2.27 -11.29
C LEU A 153 -8.73 1.63 -12.66
N GLU A 154 -9.60 0.75 -13.17
CA GLU A 154 -9.44 0.18 -14.52
C GLU A 154 -9.46 1.27 -15.62
N GLU A 155 -10.03 2.45 -15.34
CA GLU A 155 -10.08 3.56 -16.30
C GLU A 155 -8.70 4.18 -16.57
N VAL A 156 -7.75 4.04 -15.64
CA VAL A 156 -6.45 4.72 -15.71
C VAL A 156 -5.24 3.83 -15.42
N LEU A 157 -5.46 2.57 -15.03
CA LEU A 157 -4.40 1.58 -14.80
C LEU A 157 -4.66 0.34 -15.65
N ASP A 158 -3.59 -0.19 -16.26
CA ASP A 158 -3.57 -1.52 -16.88
C ASP A 158 -2.56 -2.40 -16.13
N ILE A 159 -3.08 -3.26 -15.26
CA ILE A 159 -2.32 -4.17 -14.41
C ILE A 159 -2.49 -5.60 -14.90
N SER A 160 -1.36 -6.27 -15.11
CA SER A 160 -1.32 -7.71 -15.33
C SER A 160 -0.43 -8.37 -14.29
N PHE A 161 -0.90 -9.47 -13.72
CA PHE A 161 -0.10 -10.32 -12.86
C PHE A 161 -0.29 -11.76 -13.29
N ASN A 162 0.82 -12.44 -13.58
CA ASN A 162 0.80 -13.78 -14.16
C ASN A 162 1.43 -14.80 -13.23
N LEU A 163 0.78 -15.96 -13.11
CA LEU A 163 1.24 -17.10 -12.32
C LEU A 163 2.59 -17.69 -12.77
N ASN A 164 3.08 -17.28 -13.95
CA ASN A 164 4.36 -17.71 -14.50
C ASN A 164 5.57 -16.86 -14.03
N GLY A 165 5.37 -15.95 -13.07
CA GLY A 165 6.45 -15.13 -12.52
C GLY A 165 6.62 -13.76 -13.19
N THR A 166 5.60 -13.22 -13.85
CA THR A 166 5.69 -11.89 -14.51
C THR A 166 4.55 -10.97 -14.10
N TRP A 167 4.81 -9.66 -14.10
CA TRP A 167 3.80 -8.64 -13.84
C TRP A 167 4.07 -7.39 -14.68
N SER A 168 3.02 -6.59 -14.91
CA SER A 168 3.10 -5.28 -15.55
C SER A 168 2.09 -4.30 -14.95
N LEU A 169 2.44 -3.02 -15.00
CA LEU A 169 1.58 -1.90 -14.62
C LEU A 169 1.81 -0.78 -15.63
N ALA A 170 0.81 -0.40 -16.42
CA ALA A 170 0.85 0.81 -17.23
C ALA A 170 -0.09 1.86 -16.64
N VAL A 171 0.44 3.07 -16.45
CA VAL A 171 -0.29 4.20 -15.89
C VAL A 171 -0.74 5.11 -17.03
N ASP A 172 -2.04 5.44 -17.11
CA ASP A 172 -2.52 6.41 -18.08
C ASP A 172 -2.00 7.83 -17.74
N PRO A 173 -1.63 8.67 -18.72
CA PRO A 173 -1.27 10.07 -18.48
C PRO A 173 -2.29 10.90 -17.68
N LEU A 174 -3.55 10.48 -17.63
CA LEU A 174 -4.63 11.11 -16.87
C LEU A 174 -4.77 10.55 -15.44
N ALA A 175 -3.98 9.55 -15.04
CA ALA A 175 -4.12 8.90 -13.74
C ALA A 175 -3.99 9.86 -12.55
N ILE A 176 -3.15 10.91 -12.67
CA ILE A 176 -2.97 11.90 -11.60
C ILE A 176 -4.18 12.80 -11.46
N GLU A 177 -4.77 13.25 -12.58
CA GLU A 177 -6.01 14.02 -12.55
C GLU A 177 -7.16 13.17 -11.98
N PHE A 178 -7.25 11.92 -12.41
CA PHE A 178 -8.21 10.95 -11.89
C PHE A 178 -8.04 10.74 -10.38
N ALA A 179 -6.82 10.43 -9.91
CA ALA A 179 -6.54 10.20 -8.51
C ALA A 179 -6.83 11.45 -7.67
N THR A 180 -6.48 12.63 -8.19
CA THR A 180 -6.75 13.91 -7.53
C THR A 180 -8.25 14.13 -7.32
N LEU A 181 -9.07 13.78 -8.32
CA LEU A 181 -10.52 13.85 -8.22
C LEU A 181 -11.09 12.80 -7.25
N ALA A 182 -10.59 11.57 -7.31
CA ALA A 182 -11.08 10.46 -6.50
C ALA A 182 -10.76 10.65 -5.01
N LEU A 183 -9.54 11.10 -4.70
CA LEU A 183 -9.01 11.29 -3.35
C LEU A 183 -9.30 12.70 -2.78
N GLY A 184 -9.71 13.64 -3.63
CA GLY A 184 -10.05 15.01 -3.24
C GLY A 184 -8.86 15.88 -2.86
N ARG A 185 -7.64 15.49 -3.26
CA ARG A 185 -6.36 16.16 -2.96
C ARG A 185 -5.36 15.89 -4.08
N PRO A 186 -4.36 16.76 -4.33
CA PRO A 186 -3.30 16.42 -5.27
C PRO A 186 -2.62 15.14 -4.82
N SER A 187 -2.45 14.21 -5.75
CA SER A 187 -1.92 12.87 -5.45
C SER A 187 -0.75 12.55 -6.36
N ILE A 188 0.29 11.98 -5.75
CA ILE A 188 1.41 11.33 -6.41
C ILE A 188 1.56 9.94 -5.79
N PHE A 189 2.31 9.05 -6.42
CA PHE A 189 2.58 7.74 -5.82
C PHE A 189 4.08 7.51 -5.75
N ASP A 190 4.58 7.26 -4.55
CA ASP A 190 6.01 7.15 -4.22
C ASP A 190 6.41 5.72 -3.80
N HIS A 191 5.44 4.83 -3.54
CA HIS A 191 5.69 3.40 -3.35
C HIS A 191 4.84 2.52 -4.26
N LEU A 192 5.36 1.32 -4.56
CA LEU A 192 4.60 0.21 -5.13
C LEU A 192 4.84 -1.05 -4.31
N VAL A 193 3.77 -1.59 -3.70
CA VAL A 193 3.84 -2.73 -2.78
C VAL A 193 3.10 -3.94 -3.33
N PHE A 194 3.71 -5.12 -3.19
CA PHE A 194 3.13 -6.42 -3.50
C PHE A 194 2.93 -7.20 -2.20
N VAL A 195 1.68 -7.50 -1.85
CA VAL A 195 1.34 -8.42 -0.76
C VAL A 195 0.99 -9.76 -1.37
N MET A 196 1.77 -10.81 -1.09
CA MET A 196 1.65 -12.12 -1.73
C MET A 196 1.48 -13.22 -0.68
N LYS A 197 0.53 -14.14 -0.88
CA LYS A 197 0.28 -15.28 0.01
C LYS A 197 0.43 -16.61 -0.73
N GLY A 198 1.07 -17.56 -0.06
CA GLY A 198 1.16 -18.95 -0.49
C GLY A 198 -0.15 -19.70 -0.25
N PRO A 199 -0.19 -21.02 -0.50
CA PRO A 199 -1.39 -21.80 -0.28
C PRO A 199 -1.57 -22.05 1.21
N ASN A 200 -2.82 -22.12 1.67
CA ASN A 200 -3.13 -22.67 2.99
C ASN A 200 -2.78 -24.16 2.97
N THR A 201 -1.67 -24.58 3.60
CA THR A 201 -1.28 -25.99 3.57
C THR A 201 -2.02 -26.77 4.67
N ASN A 202 -2.89 -27.70 4.26
CA ASN A 202 -3.45 -28.71 5.15
C ASN A 202 -2.50 -29.92 5.20
N SER A 203 -1.33 -29.73 5.81
CA SER A 203 -0.41 -30.84 6.01
C SER A 203 -0.77 -31.56 7.32
N ASN A 204 -1.46 -32.71 7.19
CA ASN A 204 -1.73 -33.67 8.28
C ASN A 204 -2.72 -33.24 9.38
N GLY A 205 -3.74 -32.44 9.06
CA GLY A 205 -4.77 -32.03 10.04
C GLY A 205 -4.29 -30.94 11.02
N VAL A 206 -3.13 -30.35 10.76
CA VAL A 206 -2.70 -29.09 11.33
C VAL A 206 -2.88 -28.05 10.23
N ASN A 207 -3.81 -27.10 10.43
CA ASN A 207 -3.95 -25.96 9.52
C ASN A 207 -2.64 -25.17 9.59
N GLN A 208 -1.81 -25.23 8.56
CA GLN A 208 -0.73 -24.27 8.40
C GLN A 208 -1.32 -23.11 7.61
N TRP A 209 -1.37 -21.96 8.27
CA TRP A 209 -1.84 -20.70 7.67
C TRP A 209 -0.95 -20.38 6.48
N GLY A 210 -1.56 -19.99 5.36
CA GLY A 210 -0.80 -19.65 4.15
C GLY A 210 0.13 -18.51 4.46
N GLU A 211 1.42 -18.79 4.45
CA GLU A 211 2.46 -17.82 4.72
C GLU A 211 2.37 -16.70 3.70
N TRP A 212 2.62 -15.47 4.15
CA TRP A 212 2.56 -14.30 3.28
C TRP A 212 3.74 -13.38 3.50
N VAL A 213 4.00 -12.59 2.46
CA VAL A 213 5.13 -11.69 2.34
C VAL A 213 4.67 -10.37 1.75
N ILE A 214 5.40 -9.30 2.06
CA ILE A 214 5.18 -7.99 1.48
C ILE A 214 6.49 -7.48 0.91
N HIS A 215 6.51 -7.16 -0.38
CA HIS A 215 7.63 -6.53 -1.06
C HIS A 215 7.28 -5.09 -1.40
N ASP A 216 8.18 -4.16 -1.14
CA ASP A 216 7.99 -2.74 -1.41
C ASP A 216 9.06 -2.22 -2.38
N PHE A 217 8.65 -1.30 -3.25
CA PHE A 217 9.52 -0.46 -4.04
C PHE A 217 9.29 0.99 -3.65
N ASN A 218 10.18 1.53 -2.82
CA ASN A 218 10.25 2.96 -2.49
C ASN A 218 10.93 3.70 -3.65
N PHE A 219 10.19 4.53 -4.38
CA PHE A 219 10.74 5.25 -5.52
C PHE A 219 11.69 6.38 -5.10
N TYR A 220 11.58 6.96 -3.91
CA TYR A 220 12.59 7.90 -3.41
C TYR A 220 13.95 7.21 -3.22
N ASP A 221 13.97 6.04 -2.58
CA ASP A 221 15.21 5.25 -2.42
C ASP A 221 15.82 4.90 -3.79
N LEU A 222 14.98 4.47 -4.74
CA LEU A 222 15.45 4.15 -6.09
C LEU A 222 16.00 5.39 -6.82
N ILE A 223 15.37 6.55 -6.66
CA ILE A 223 15.85 7.82 -7.24
C ILE A 223 17.17 8.24 -6.60
N ASP A 224 17.30 8.12 -5.28
CA ASP A 224 18.54 8.39 -4.54
C ASP A 224 19.69 7.47 -4.99
N ASP A 225 19.36 6.22 -5.36
CA ASP A 225 20.27 5.24 -5.97
C ASP A 225 20.52 5.45 -7.47
N GLY A 226 19.94 6.49 -8.07
CA GLY A 226 20.22 6.94 -9.43
C GLY A 226 19.19 6.55 -10.49
N LEU A 227 18.01 6.03 -10.11
CA LEU A 227 16.89 5.86 -11.03
C LEU A 227 16.38 7.24 -11.50
N SER A 228 16.35 7.45 -12.82
CA SER A 228 15.92 8.72 -13.39
C SER A 228 14.44 8.68 -13.79
N ILE A 229 13.55 8.65 -12.81
CA ILE A 229 12.11 8.85 -12.97
C ILE A 229 11.65 10.15 -12.31
N SER A 230 10.45 10.59 -12.65
CA SER A 230 9.78 11.73 -12.02
C SER A 230 8.48 11.25 -11.40
N LEU A 231 8.26 11.61 -10.14
CA LEU A 231 7.00 11.36 -9.45
C LEU A 231 6.05 12.52 -9.77
N GLY A 232 4.85 12.21 -10.27
CA GLY A 232 3.78 13.22 -10.42
C GLY A 232 3.71 13.97 -11.77
N ASP A 233 4.71 13.85 -12.66
CA ASP A 233 4.69 14.59 -13.93
C ASP A 233 4.77 13.70 -15.18
N THR A 234 5.06 12.41 -15.02
CA THR A 234 5.25 11.48 -16.13
C THR A 234 4.57 10.15 -15.83
N ALA A 235 3.76 9.70 -16.78
CA ALA A 235 3.19 8.36 -16.75
C ALA A 235 4.20 7.33 -17.25
N TYR A 236 4.32 6.23 -16.51
CA TYR A 236 5.24 5.15 -16.81
C TYR A 236 4.51 3.83 -16.98
N ALA A 237 5.11 2.95 -17.80
CA ALA A 237 4.82 1.54 -17.80
C ALA A 237 5.98 0.80 -17.12
N PHE A 238 5.61 0.00 -16.12
CA PHE A 238 6.48 -0.88 -15.36
C PHE A 238 6.25 -2.32 -15.81
N GLY A 239 7.33 -3.09 -15.83
CA GLY A 239 7.29 -4.53 -16.03
C GLY A 239 8.29 -5.21 -15.12
N GLY A 240 7.97 -6.40 -14.65
CA GLY A 240 8.78 -7.08 -13.66
C GLY A 240 8.55 -8.56 -13.56
N THR A 241 9.31 -9.17 -12.67
CA THR A 241 9.27 -10.60 -12.39
C THR A 241 9.05 -10.85 -10.92
N TRP A 242 8.55 -12.04 -10.60
CA TRP A 242 8.48 -12.56 -9.25
C TRP A 242 8.80 -14.05 -9.22
N ASP A 243 9.36 -14.54 -8.12
CA ASP A 243 9.83 -15.93 -8.01
C ASP A 243 9.15 -16.67 -6.85
N ALA A 244 8.14 -17.50 -7.18
CA ALA A 244 7.46 -18.37 -6.22
C ALA A 244 8.41 -19.30 -5.44
N SER A 245 9.54 -19.70 -6.03
CA SER A 245 10.47 -20.60 -5.38
C SER A 245 11.22 -19.95 -4.21
N ASN A 246 11.41 -18.63 -4.28
CA ASN A 246 11.99 -17.84 -3.19
C ASN A 246 10.90 -17.37 -2.19
N ILE A 247 9.69 -17.13 -2.69
CA ILE A 247 8.60 -16.52 -1.92
C ILE A 247 7.75 -17.53 -1.14
N PHE A 248 7.63 -18.77 -1.60
CA PHE A 248 6.75 -19.78 -0.98
C PHE A 248 7.40 -21.16 -0.87
N ASP A 249 8.74 -21.26 -0.84
CA ASP A 249 9.47 -22.54 -0.90
C ASP A 249 8.92 -23.51 -1.97
N ARG A 250 8.60 -22.96 -3.16
CA ARG A 250 8.01 -23.67 -4.32
C ARG A 250 6.57 -24.14 -4.16
N HIS A 251 5.84 -23.61 -3.18
CA HIS A 251 4.40 -23.75 -3.11
C HIS A 251 3.68 -22.76 -4.06
N ASP A 252 2.45 -23.12 -4.47
CA ASP A 252 1.65 -22.30 -5.38
C ASP A 252 1.16 -21.02 -4.68
N MET A 253 1.21 -19.88 -5.37
CA MET A 253 0.59 -18.65 -4.89
C MET A 253 -0.93 -18.83 -4.75
N SER A 254 -1.54 -18.34 -3.68
CA SER A 254 -3.01 -18.34 -3.51
C SER A 254 -3.64 -17.00 -3.83
N HIS A 255 -3.00 -15.90 -3.42
CA HIS A 255 -3.44 -14.56 -3.73
C HIS A 255 -2.28 -13.56 -3.80
N VAL A 256 -2.52 -12.47 -4.51
CA VAL A 256 -1.67 -11.28 -4.52
C VAL A 256 -2.54 -10.03 -4.51
N SER A 257 -2.05 -8.97 -3.86
CA SER A 257 -2.59 -7.63 -4.02
C SER A 257 -1.49 -6.62 -4.21
N ILE A 258 -1.81 -5.56 -4.93
CA ILE A 258 -0.87 -4.49 -5.27
C ILE A 258 -1.41 -3.20 -4.65
N TRP A 259 -0.51 -2.46 -4.00
CA TRP A 259 -0.81 -1.22 -3.30
C TRP A 259 0.15 -0.12 -3.75
N ALA A 260 -0.29 1.13 -3.63
CA ALA A 260 0.55 2.30 -3.84
C ALA A 260 0.38 3.27 -2.67
N HIS A 261 1.42 4.00 -2.31
CA HIS A 261 1.36 5.01 -1.25
C HIS A 261 1.13 6.40 -1.86
N ASP A 262 0.18 7.15 -1.31
CA ASP A 262 -0.11 8.54 -1.68
C ASP A 262 0.39 9.47 -0.56
N PRO A 263 1.62 10.00 -0.65
CA PRO A 263 2.17 10.89 0.37
C PRO A 263 1.46 12.24 0.31
N PRO A 264 1.56 13.08 1.36
CA PRO A 264 1.19 14.46 1.23
C PRO A 264 2.06 15.11 0.15
N THR A 265 1.44 15.56 -0.95
CA THR A 265 2.15 16.44 -1.87
C THR A 265 2.53 17.69 -1.08
N ALA A 266 3.84 17.90 -0.85
CA ALA A 266 4.30 19.23 -0.51
C ALA A 266 3.65 20.18 -1.51
N ALA A 267 3.10 21.29 -1.06
CA ALA A 267 2.59 22.32 -1.95
C ALA A 267 3.76 22.94 -2.76
N SER A 268 4.42 22.16 -3.61
CA SER A 268 4.98 22.66 -4.84
C SER A 268 3.77 23.24 -5.55
N ALA A 269 3.67 24.57 -5.49
CA ALA A 269 2.69 25.32 -6.22
C ALA A 269 2.83 24.92 -7.69
N VAL A 270 2.04 23.93 -8.13
CA VAL A 270 1.73 23.72 -9.53
C VAL A 270 1.19 25.07 -9.96
N PRO A 271 1.92 25.83 -10.82
CA PRO A 271 1.41 27.12 -11.24
C PRO A 271 0.05 26.82 -11.85
N GLU A 272 -1.02 27.40 -11.27
CA GLU A 272 -2.35 27.26 -11.85
C GLU A 272 -2.20 27.50 -13.36
N PRO A 273 -2.75 26.61 -14.21
CA PRO A 273 -2.61 26.74 -15.64
C PRO A 273 -2.89 28.19 -16.00
N SER A 274 -1.91 28.85 -16.63
CA SER A 274 -1.97 30.28 -16.96
C SER A 274 -3.20 30.65 -17.81
N THR A 275 -3.96 29.66 -18.26
CA THR A 275 -5.32 29.77 -18.80
C THR A 275 -6.27 30.52 -17.87
N LEU A 276 -6.25 30.36 -16.55
CA LEU A 276 -7.13 31.11 -15.64
C LEU A 276 -6.76 32.60 -15.59
N ALA A 277 -5.46 32.90 -15.57
CA ALA A 277 -4.96 34.27 -15.66
C ALA A 277 -5.24 34.91 -17.04
N ILE A 278 -5.11 34.15 -18.13
CA ILE A 278 -5.47 34.60 -19.49
C ILE A 278 -6.99 34.83 -19.60
N PHE A 279 -7.81 33.97 -18.99
CA PHE A 279 -9.27 34.12 -18.99
C PHE A 279 -9.70 35.35 -18.18
N ALA A 280 -9.11 35.56 -17.00
CA ALA A 280 -9.32 36.75 -16.18
C ALA A 280 -8.87 38.04 -16.90
N MET A 281 -7.70 38.03 -17.54
CA MET A 281 -7.22 39.16 -18.35
C MET A 281 -8.12 39.41 -19.58
N GLY A 282 -8.66 38.36 -20.20
CA GLY A 282 -9.63 38.45 -21.29
C GLY A 282 -10.91 39.17 -20.86
N PHE A 283 -11.43 38.87 -19.67
CA PHE A 283 -12.58 39.57 -19.09
C PHE A 283 -12.29 41.04 -18.76
N ILE A 284 -11.11 41.33 -18.19
CA ILE A 284 -10.68 42.71 -17.92
C ILE A 284 -10.57 43.52 -19.22
N GLY A 285 -9.99 42.93 -20.27
CA GLY A 285 -9.90 43.58 -21.59
C GLY A 285 -11.27 43.90 -22.21
N LEU A 286 -12.26 43.01 -22.05
CA LEU A 286 -13.63 43.24 -22.51
C LEU A 286 -14.35 44.34 -21.71
N LEU A 287 -14.13 44.40 -20.40
CA LEU A 287 -14.68 45.44 -19.52
C LEU A 287 -14.10 46.82 -19.86
N LEU A 288 -12.77 46.91 -20.05
CA LEU A 288 -12.10 48.15 -20.42
C LEU A 288 -12.55 48.66 -21.81
N ARG A 289 -12.82 47.76 -22.76
CA ARG A 289 -13.37 48.12 -24.08
C ARG A 289 -14.78 48.72 -23.99
N LYS A 290 -15.58 48.32 -23.00
CA LYS A 290 -16.95 48.83 -22.80
C LYS A 290 -16.96 50.21 -22.16
N ILE A 291 -15.95 50.54 -21.34
CA ILE A 291 -15.82 51.85 -20.67
C ILE A 291 -15.34 52.93 -21.65
N ASN A 292 -14.43 52.61 -22.58
CA ASN A 292 -13.94 53.56 -23.59
C ASN A 292 -14.90 53.85 -24.76
N LYS A 293 -16.13 53.34 -24.72
CA LYS A 293 -17.17 53.59 -25.74
C LYS A 293 -18.29 54.53 -25.28
N ASN A 294 -18.16 55.13 -24.11
CA ASN A 294 -18.98 56.23 -23.62
C ASN A 294 -18.13 57.51 -23.54
#